data_AF-A0A7S2L2Q1-F1
#
_entry.id   AF-A0A7S2L2Q1-F1
#
_cell.length_a   1.000
_cell.length_b   1.000
_cell.length_c   1.000
_cell.angle_alpha   90.00
_cell.angle_beta   90.00
_cell.angle_gamma   90.00
#
_symmetry.space_group_name_H-M   'P 1'
#
loop_
_entity.id
_entity.type
_entity.pdbx_description
1 polymer ?
#
loop_
_entity_poly.entity_id
_entity_poly.type
_entity_poly.pdbx_seq_one_letter_code
_entity_poly.pdbx_strand_id
1 'polypeptide(L)'
;SIGFQWSHPDLNKDSWNSMFEELKSFKAKHGHCNVLQKAGKLGNWVKRQREKYRLLHEGKQSSMTYERIQELESIGFQWSLCGSKNDLWDSMFQELKSYKVKHGHCNVRQRAGKLGAWVKRQRDKYRQSFMSDARVQKLESIGFQWSPGGQMNDPSKGDEIFAEHQSFEANHGNCILRRSYEDIWESMFQELK
;
A
#
# COMPACT_ATOMS: atom_id res chain seq x y z
N SER A 1 -10.38 37.07 45.05
CA SER A 1 -11.17 35.87 44.73
C SER A 1 -10.70 35.30 43.41
N ILE A 2 -10.31 34.02 43.43
CA ILE A 2 -9.60 33.30 42.38
C ILE A 2 -10.58 32.95 41.25
N GLY A 3 -10.25 33.34 40.01
CA GLY A 3 -10.96 32.91 38.81
C GLY A 3 -10.57 31.47 38.48
N PHE A 4 -11.49 30.54 38.71
CA PHE A 4 -11.29 29.14 38.35
C PHE A 4 -11.72 28.96 36.89
N GLN A 5 -10.74 28.98 36.00
CA GLN A 5 -10.92 28.75 34.57
C GLN A 5 -11.13 27.25 34.35
N TRP A 6 -12.33 26.84 33.98
CA TRP A 6 -12.63 25.43 33.67
C TRP A 6 -11.88 25.00 32.39
N SER A 7 -10.69 24.43 32.56
CA SER A 7 -10.04 23.65 31.51
C SER A 7 -10.82 22.35 31.34
N HIS A 8 -11.62 22.27 30.26
CA HIS A 8 -12.26 21.03 29.85
C HIS A 8 -11.16 20.04 29.44
N PRO A 9 -11.01 18.89 30.14
CA PRO A 9 -10.10 17.83 29.68
C PRO A 9 -10.59 17.36 28.32
N ASP A 10 -9.70 17.39 27.34
CA ASP A 10 -9.94 17.04 25.95
C ASP A 10 -10.65 15.67 25.83
N LEU A 11 -11.97 15.71 25.58
CA LEU A 11 -12.85 14.54 25.48
C LEU A 11 -12.77 13.85 24.11
N ASN A 12 -11.61 13.85 23.46
CA ASN A 12 -11.41 13.10 22.22
C ASN A 12 -10.49 11.90 22.45
N LYS A 13 -11.01 10.96 23.24
CA LYS A 13 -10.35 9.73 23.73
C LYS A 13 -10.16 8.64 22.66
N ASP A 14 -10.07 9.01 21.38
CA ASP A 14 -9.90 8.13 20.21
C ASP A 14 -8.91 8.75 19.18
N SER A 15 -7.85 9.43 19.65
CA SER A 15 -6.80 9.90 18.74
C SER A 15 -6.08 8.71 18.11
N TRP A 16 -5.71 8.83 16.83
CA TRP A 16 -5.00 7.79 16.07
C TRP A 16 -3.84 7.16 16.86
N ASN A 17 -3.02 8.02 17.50
CA ASN A 17 -1.87 7.60 18.29
C ASN A 17 -2.26 6.67 19.45
N SER A 18 -3.33 6.99 20.17
CA SER A 18 -3.79 6.15 21.30
C SER A 18 -4.18 4.75 20.84
N MET A 19 -4.93 4.65 19.74
CA MET A 19 -5.37 3.36 19.21
C MET A 19 -4.22 2.56 18.59
N PHE A 20 -3.25 3.26 17.99
CA PHE A 20 -2.06 2.64 17.44
C PHE A 20 -1.14 2.05 18.54
N GLU A 21 -0.94 2.77 19.65
CA GLU A 21 -0.21 2.24 20.81
C GLU A 21 -0.93 1.05 21.46
N GLU A 22 -2.26 1.09 21.52
CA GLU A 22 -3.06 -0.04 22.00
C GLU A 22 -2.87 -1.27 21.10
N LEU A 23 -2.82 -1.07 19.77
CA LEU A 23 -2.55 -2.14 18.82
C LEU A 23 -1.13 -2.73 18.97
N LYS A 24 -0.11 -1.90 19.21
CA LYS A 24 1.25 -2.38 19.52
C LYS A 24 1.25 -3.24 20.78
N SER A 25 0.56 -2.80 21.82
CA SER A 25 0.41 -3.54 23.07
C SER A 25 -0.32 -4.87 22.86
N PHE A 26 -1.35 -4.89 22.01
CA PHE A 26 -2.04 -6.12 21.61
C PHE A 26 -1.10 -7.08 20.87
N LYS A 27 -0.32 -6.58 19.90
CA LYS A 27 0.67 -7.38 19.17
C LYS A 27 1.71 -7.98 20.12
N ALA A 28 2.22 -7.20 21.07
CA ALA A 28 3.19 -7.70 22.05
C ALA A 28 2.64 -8.86 22.90
N LYS A 29 1.34 -8.83 23.22
CA LYS A 29 0.67 -9.89 24.01
C LYS A 29 0.28 -11.12 23.18
N HIS A 30 -0.15 -10.94 21.93
CA HIS A 30 -0.75 -12.01 21.12
C HIS A 30 0.12 -12.46 19.93
N GLY A 31 1.24 -11.79 19.65
CA GLY A 31 2.13 -12.08 18.53
C GLY A 31 1.60 -11.62 17.16
N HIS A 32 0.38 -11.08 17.08
CA HIS A 32 -0.26 -10.66 15.84
C HIS A 32 -1.17 -9.43 16.02
N CYS A 33 -1.50 -8.73 14.93
CA CYS A 33 -2.42 -7.59 14.94
C CYS A 33 -3.89 -7.97 14.64
N ASN A 34 -4.23 -9.27 14.70
CA ASN A 34 -5.55 -9.78 14.33
C ASN A 34 -6.55 -9.65 15.48
N VAL A 35 -7.01 -8.42 15.70
CA VAL A 35 -8.03 -8.12 16.71
C VAL A 35 -9.42 -8.46 16.17
N LEU A 36 -10.16 -9.31 16.89
CA LEU A 36 -11.56 -9.63 16.57
C LEU A 36 -12.44 -8.39 16.74
N GLN A 37 -13.42 -8.19 15.84
CA GLN A 37 -14.33 -7.04 15.95
C GLN A 37 -15.05 -6.98 17.31
N LYS A 38 -15.37 -8.14 17.89
CA LYS A 38 -16.04 -8.25 19.20
C LYS A 38 -15.16 -7.83 20.38
N ALA A 39 -13.86 -7.60 20.18
CA ALA A 39 -12.92 -7.15 21.21
C ALA A 39 -13.04 -5.64 21.53
N GLY A 40 -14.22 -5.06 21.36
CA GLY A 40 -14.51 -3.67 21.72
C GLY A 40 -13.95 -2.62 20.77
N LYS A 41 -13.49 -1.49 21.34
CA LYS A 41 -13.08 -0.30 20.58
C LYS A 41 -11.94 -0.58 19.61
N LEU A 42 -10.90 -1.29 20.07
CA LEU A 42 -9.74 -1.65 19.25
C LEU A 42 -10.15 -2.52 18.05
N GLY A 43 -11.03 -3.51 18.25
CA GLY A 43 -11.55 -4.35 17.17
C GLY A 43 -12.30 -3.56 16.11
N ASN A 44 -13.16 -2.62 16.52
CA ASN A 44 -13.85 -1.71 15.60
C ASN A 44 -12.90 -0.76 14.87
N TRP A 45 -11.87 -0.25 15.56
CA TRP A 45 -10.86 0.61 14.96
C TRP A 45 -10.04 -0.12 13.91
N VAL A 46 -9.56 -1.34 14.20
CA VAL A 46 -8.85 -2.21 13.26
C VAL A 46 -9.70 -2.48 12.01
N LYS A 47 -11.00 -2.79 12.18
CA LYS A 47 -11.93 -2.97 11.06
C LYS A 47 -12.03 -1.73 10.18
N ARG A 48 -12.17 -0.55 10.79
CA ARG A 48 -12.23 0.74 10.07
C ARG A 48 -10.95 0.99 9.28
N GLN A 49 -9.77 0.66 9.82
CA GLN A 49 -8.52 0.83 9.09
C GLN A 49 -8.48 -0.05 7.83
N ARG A 50 -8.88 -1.32 7.93
CA ARG A 50 -8.98 -2.22 6.77
C ARG A 50 -9.97 -1.72 5.72
N GLU A 51 -11.13 -1.21 6.15
CA GLU A 51 -12.12 -0.64 5.25
C GLU A 51 -11.60 0.60 4.52
N LYS A 52 -10.98 1.54 5.24
CA LYS A 52 -10.40 2.76 4.67
C LYS A 52 -9.25 2.45 3.71
N TYR A 53 -8.42 1.46 4.03
CA TYR A 53 -7.39 0.98 3.11
C TYR A 53 -8.00 0.37 1.84
N ARG A 54 -9.03 -0.48 1.96
CA ARG A 54 -9.73 -1.04 0.80
C ARG A 54 -10.34 0.04 -0.08
N LEU A 55 -11.01 1.04 0.50
CA LEU A 55 -11.59 2.15 -0.25
C LEU A 55 -10.52 2.93 -1.03
N LEU A 56 -9.36 3.20 -0.40
CA LEU A 56 -8.23 3.83 -1.06
C LEU A 56 -7.78 3.03 -2.29
N HIS A 57 -7.64 1.72 -2.17
CA HIS A 57 -7.23 0.83 -3.29
C HIS A 57 -8.29 0.62 -4.37
N GLU A 58 -9.55 0.92 -4.08
CA GLU A 58 -10.65 0.92 -5.05
C GLU A 58 -10.81 2.28 -5.75
N GLY A 59 -9.92 3.24 -5.50
CA GLY A 59 -10.02 4.61 -6.04
C GLY A 59 -11.18 5.40 -5.44
N LYS A 60 -11.68 5.01 -4.27
CA LYS A 60 -12.80 5.67 -3.57
C LYS A 60 -12.28 6.61 -2.50
N GLN A 61 -13.13 7.56 -2.11
CA GLN A 61 -12.87 8.50 -1.03
C GLN A 61 -12.49 7.78 0.27
N SER A 62 -11.29 8.07 0.78
CA SER A 62 -10.74 7.48 1.99
C SER A 62 -9.96 8.51 2.79
N SER A 63 -10.03 8.41 4.12
CA SER A 63 -9.25 9.22 5.06
C SER A 63 -7.95 8.52 5.50
N MET A 64 -7.54 7.48 4.76
CA MET A 64 -6.31 6.75 4.99
C MET A 64 -5.15 7.55 4.39
N THR A 65 -4.18 7.93 5.22
CA THR A 65 -2.96 8.63 4.75
C THR A 65 -1.81 7.64 4.57
N TYR A 66 -0.77 8.05 3.85
CA TYR A 66 0.39 7.21 3.61
C TYR A 66 1.16 6.89 4.90
N GLU A 67 1.30 7.87 5.79
CA GLU A 67 2.00 7.75 7.07
C GLU A 67 1.32 6.68 7.94
N ARG A 68 -0.02 6.71 7.98
CA ARG A 68 -0.84 5.73 8.70
C ARG A 68 -0.68 4.31 8.15
N ILE A 69 -0.51 4.18 6.84
CA ILE A 69 -0.23 2.89 6.21
C ILE A 69 1.14 2.39 6.62
N GLN A 70 2.17 3.23 6.54
CA GLN A 70 3.53 2.87 6.91
C GLN A 70 3.63 2.48 8.38
N GLU A 71 2.97 3.21 9.28
CA GLU A 71 2.93 2.87 10.71
C GLU A 71 2.32 1.49 10.96
N LEU A 72 1.19 1.18 10.33
CA LEU A 72 0.56 -0.13 10.44
C LEU A 72 1.43 -1.24 9.81
N GLU A 73 2.02 -0.99 8.64
CA GLU A 73 2.93 -1.95 7.99
C GLU A 73 4.20 -2.20 8.81
N SER A 74 4.73 -1.19 9.50
CA SER A 74 5.93 -1.31 10.36
C SER A 74 5.75 -2.31 11.49
N ILE A 75 4.51 -2.48 11.97
CA ILE A 75 4.15 -3.46 13.00
C ILE A 75 3.62 -4.76 12.38
N GLY A 76 3.73 -4.98 11.08
CA GLY A 76 3.27 -6.19 10.40
C GLY A 76 1.75 -6.33 10.39
N PHE A 77 1.02 -5.21 10.35
CA PHE A 77 -0.44 -5.23 10.30
C PHE A 77 -0.96 -5.90 9.03
N GLN A 78 -1.88 -6.84 9.22
CA GLN A 78 -2.56 -7.51 8.12
C GLN A 78 -3.82 -6.71 7.75
N TRP A 79 -3.78 -6.05 6.59
CA TRP A 79 -4.91 -5.32 5.99
C TRP A 79 -6.12 -6.21 5.67
N SER A 80 -5.90 -7.52 5.67
CA SER A 80 -6.83 -8.52 5.19
C SER A 80 -6.78 -9.75 6.10
N LEU A 81 -7.93 -10.13 6.67
CA LEU A 81 -8.08 -11.36 7.43
C LEU A 81 -8.64 -12.44 6.52
N CYS A 82 -7.77 -13.32 6.02
CA CYS A 82 -8.10 -14.67 5.53
C CYS A 82 -9.60 -14.91 5.21
N GLY A 83 -10.05 -14.54 4.00
CA GLY A 83 -11.38 -14.94 3.49
C GLY A 83 -11.88 -14.22 2.24
N SER A 84 -11.34 -13.05 1.91
CA SER A 84 -11.71 -12.27 0.72
C SER A 84 -10.73 -12.49 -0.45
N LYS A 85 -11.19 -12.32 -1.70
CA LYS A 85 -10.32 -12.37 -2.89
C LYS A 85 -9.22 -11.30 -2.86
N ASN A 86 -9.43 -10.18 -2.18
CA ASN A 86 -8.41 -9.15 -1.97
C ASN A 86 -7.34 -9.62 -0.97
N ASP A 87 -7.73 -10.42 0.02
CA ASP A 87 -6.81 -10.96 1.04
C ASP A 87 -5.77 -11.88 0.42
N LEU A 88 -6.19 -12.68 -0.56
CA LEU A 88 -5.29 -13.48 -1.36
C LEU A 88 -4.35 -12.59 -2.20
N TRP A 89 -4.81 -11.46 -2.71
CA TRP A 89 -3.94 -10.59 -3.50
C TRP A 89 -2.85 -9.94 -2.64
N ASP A 90 -3.22 -9.34 -1.50
CA ASP A 90 -2.28 -8.67 -0.61
C ASP A 90 -1.30 -9.65 0.06
N SER A 91 -1.77 -10.83 0.47
CA SER A 91 -0.88 -11.87 1.01
C SER A 91 0.16 -12.31 -0.01
N MET A 92 -0.26 -12.53 -1.26
CA MET A 92 0.66 -12.95 -2.33
C MET A 92 1.62 -11.82 -2.73
N PHE A 93 1.19 -10.56 -2.61
CA PHE A 93 2.06 -9.40 -2.78
C PHE A 93 3.13 -9.31 -1.69
N GLN A 94 2.79 -9.56 -0.41
CA GLN A 94 3.77 -9.62 0.66
C GLN A 94 4.74 -10.80 0.50
N GLU A 95 4.25 -11.94 0.02
CA GLU A 95 5.09 -13.08 -0.33
C GLU A 95 6.05 -12.73 -1.48
N LEU A 96 5.60 -11.98 -2.49
CA LEU A 96 6.44 -11.48 -3.57
C LEU A 96 7.50 -10.48 -3.07
N LYS A 97 7.16 -9.57 -2.15
CA LYS A 97 8.15 -8.69 -1.48
C LYS A 97 9.24 -9.52 -0.81
N SER A 98 8.84 -10.53 -0.05
CA SER A 98 9.77 -11.44 0.63
C SER A 98 10.64 -12.21 -0.37
N TYR A 99 10.05 -12.65 -1.49
CA TYR A 99 10.78 -13.28 -2.59
C TYR A 99 11.83 -12.33 -3.20
N LYS A 100 11.47 -11.06 -3.44
CA LYS A 100 12.41 -10.05 -3.95
C LYS A 100 13.59 -9.85 -3.00
N VAL A 101 13.34 -9.74 -1.69
CA VAL A 101 14.42 -9.62 -0.69
C VAL A 101 15.38 -10.81 -0.77
N LYS A 102 14.86 -12.03 -0.98
CA LYS A 102 15.67 -13.25 -1.05
C LYS A 102 16.41 -13.44 -2.38
N HIS A 103 15.83 -13.01 -3.49
CA HIS A 103 16.31 -13.33 -4.85
C HIS A 103 16.78 -12.11 -5.66
N GLY A 104 16.63 -10.90 -5.13
CA GLY A 104 16.96 -9.64 -5.80
C GLY A 104 15.97 -9.20 -6.90
N HIS A 105 15.00 -10.03 -7.27
CA HIS A 105 14.07 -9.76 -8.36
C HIS A 105 12.67 -10.34 -8.12
N CYS A 106 11.68 -9.86 -8.87
CA CYS A 106 10.30 -10.37 -8.82
C CYS A 106 9.98 -11.48 -9.85
N ASN A 107 10.99 -12.01 -10.56
CA ASN A 107 10.82 -13.04 -11.58
C ASN A 107 10.66 -14.45 -11.01
N VAL A 108 9.46 -14.72 -10.50
CA VAL A 108 9.09 -16.05 -9.98
C VAL A 108 8.78 -16.99 -11.14
N ARG A 109 9.45 -18.15 -11.18
CA ARG A 109 9.14 -19.21 -12.17
C ARG A 109 7.69 -19.64 -12.03
N GLN A 110 6.95 -19.79 -13.14
CA GLN A 110 5.52 -20.14 -13.11
C GLN A 110 5.23 -21.42 -12.31
N ARG A 111 6.12 -22.43 -12.41
CA ARG A 111 5.98 -23.72 -11.71
C ARG A 111 6.41 -23.68 -10.24
N ALA A 112 6.86 -22.54 -9.71
CA ALA A 112 7.24 -22.36 -8.30
C ALA A 112 6.03 -22.21 -7.38
N GLY A 113 5.05 -23.10 -7.51
CA GLY A 113 3.86 -23.15 -6.66
C GLY A 113 2.90 -21.97 -6.84
N LYS A 114 2.21 -21.62 -5.75
CA LYS A 114 1.12 -20.63 -5.74
C LYS A 114 1.60 -19.24 -6.18
N LEU A 115 2.80 -18.83 -5.75
CA LEU A 115 3.37 -17.53 -6.09
C LEU A 115 3.66 -17.38 -7.58
N GLY A 116 4.26 -18.41 -8.20
CA GLY A 116 4.50 -18.43 -9.65
C GLY A 116 3.21 -18.33 -10.47
N ALA A 117 2.17 -19.06 -10.06
CA ALA A 117 0.86 -18.97 -10.70
C ALA A 117 0.21 -17.59 -10.51
N TRP A 118 0.36 -16.97 -9.34
CA TRP A 118 -0.19 -15.65 -9.05
C TRP A 118 0.51 -14.54 -9.86
N VAL A 119 1.84 -14.57 -9.94
CA VAL A 119 2.65 -13.64 -10.76
C VAL A 119 2.24 -13.72 -12.24
N LYS A 120 2.06 -14.92 -12.79
CA LYS A 120 1.55 -15.09 -14.15
C LYS A 120 0.18 -14.43 -14.33
N ARG A 121 -0.75 -14.69 -13.40
CA ARG A 121 -2.09 -14.09 -13.46
C ARG A 121 -2.05 -12.57 -13.41
N GLN A 122 -1.12 -11.96 -12.68
CA GLN A 122 -0.97 -10.50 -12.66
C GLN A 122 -0.57 -9.99 -14.04
N ARG A 123 0.41 -10.62 -14.68
CA ARG A 123 0.83 -10.26 -16.06
C ARG A 123 -0.29 -10.43 -17.07
N ASP A 124 -1.04 -11.53 -16.98
CA ASP A 124 -2.20 -11.77 -17.86
C ASP A 124 -3.29 -10.70 -17.66
N LYS A 125 -3.60 -10.36 -16.40
CA LYS A 125 -4.60 -9.34 -16.05
C LYS A 125 -4.21 -7.93 -16.48
N TYR A 126 -2.93 -7.59 -16.37
CA TYR A 126 -2.40 -6.33 -16.85
C TYR A 126 -2.50 -6.22 -18.37
N ARG A 127 -2.10 -7.28 -19.11
CA ARG A 127 -2.22 -7.32 -20.58
C ARG A 127 -3.66 -7.18 -21.07
N GLN A 128 -4.62 -7.69 -20.30
CA GLN A 128 -6.05 -7.60 -20.61
C GLN A 128 -6.73 -6.33 -20.07
N SER A 129 -5.98 -5.38 -19.50
CA SER A 129 -6.51 -4.15 -18.89
C SER A 129 -7.59 -4.38 -17.81
N PHE A 130 -7.55 -5.52 -17.12
CA PHE A 130 -8.49 -5.87 -16.04
C PHE A 130 -7.89 -5.69 -14.64
N MET A 131 -6.81 -4.92 -14.52
CA MET A 131 -6.16 -4.61 -13.25
C MET A 131 -6.47 -3.17 -12.86
N SER A 132 -6.73 -2.93 -11.57
CA SER A 132 -6.88 -1.58 -11.05
C SER A 132 -5.54 -0.87 -10.96
N ASP A 133 -5.53 0.44 -11.17
CA ASP A 133 -4.32 1.28 -11.13
C ASP A 133 -3.59 1.15 -9.79
N ALA A 134 -4.33 1.08 -8.67
CA ALA A 134 -3.75 0.87 -7.35
C ALA A 134 -2.90 -0.42 -7.24
N ARG A 135 -3.30 -1.49 -7.94
CA ARG A 135 -2.54 -2.76 -7.96
C ARG A 135 -1.33 -2.68 -8.89
N VAL A 136 -1.48 -1.97 -10.00
CA VAL A 136 -0.38 -1.70 -10.94
C VAL A 136 0.71 -0.92 -10.23
N GLN A 137 0.37 0.23 -9.63
CA GLN A 137 1.28 1.08 -8.87
C GLN A 137 1.97 0.32 -7.74
N LYS A 138 1.23 -0.54 -7.02
CA LYS A 138 1.80 -1.33 -5.92
C LYS A 138 2.82 -2.36 -6.40
N LEU A 139 2.60 -3.00 -7.55
CA LEU A 139 3.59 -3.90 -8.16
C LEU A 139 4.79 -3.12 -8.71
N GLU A 140 4.57 -1.98 -9.34
CA GLU A 140 5.64 -1.12 -9.86
C GLU A 140 6.53 -0.54 -8.75
N SER A 141 5.95 -0.22 -7.59
CA SER A 141 6.70 0.26 -6.42
C SER A 141 7.76 -0.73 -5.91
N ILE A 142 7.65 -2.01 -6.25
CA ILE A 142 8.64 -3.04 -5.94
C ILE A 142 9.51 -3.42 -7.15
N GLY A 143 9.46 -2.67 -8.24
CA GLY A 143 10.21 -2.94 -9.48
C GLY A 143 9.73 -4.21 -10.19
N PHE A 144 8.43 -4.49 -10.16
CA PHE A 144 7.86 -5.67 -10.80
C PHE A 144 7.96 -5.59 -12.33
N GLN A 145 8.52 -6.63 -12.95
CA GLN A 145 8.63 -6.72 -14.40
C GLN A 145 7.40 -7.41 -15.01
N TRP A 146 6.67 -6.66 -15.84
CA TRP A 146 5.48 -7.15 -16.56
C TRP A 146 5.83 -8.16 -17.67
N SER A 147 7.03 -8.04 -18.28
CA SER A 147 7.51 -8.90 -19.37
C SER A 147 8.98 -9.31 -19.18
N PRO A 148 9.29 -10.46 -18.56
CA PRO A 148 10.65 -10.97 -18.50
C PRO A 148 10.96 -11.76 -19.77
N GLY A 149 11.54 -11.09 -20.77
CA GLY A 149 12.02 -11.74 -21.99
C GLY A 149 11.84 -10.95 -23.30
N GLY A 150 11.27 -9.76 -23.26
CA GLY A 150 11.14 -8.88 -24.44
C GLY A 150 11.61 -7.48 -24.07
N GLN A 151 12.29 -6.84 -25.02
CA GLN A 151 12.83 -5.48 -24.94
C GLN A 151 11.82 -4.49 -24.35
N MET A 152 12.38 -3.48 -23.67
CA MET A 152 11.81 -2.30 -23.00
C MET A 152 10.30 -2.05 -23.09
N ASN A 153 9.74 -1.58 -21.96
CA ASN A 153 8.50 -0.81 -21.82
C ASN A 153 7.95 -0.39 -23.18
N ASP A 154 6.83 -0.96 -23.62
CA ASP A 154 6.11 -0.49 -24.80
C ASP A 154 5.91 1.04 -24.67
N PRO A 155 6.69 1.87 -25.40
CA PRO A 155 6.64 3.32 -25.25
C PRO A 155 5.31 3.87 -25.72
N SER A 156 4.55 3.13 -26.55
CA SER A 156 3.23 3.54 -27.04
C SER A 156 2.16 3.63 -25.95
N LYS A 157 2.46 3.26 -24.69
CA LYS A 157 1.59 3.57 -23.53
C LYS A 157 2.27 4.32 -22.39
N GLY A 158 3.59 4.45 -22.42
CA GLY A 158 4.32 5.30 -21.47
C GLY A 158 4.15 6.79 -21.77
N ASP A 159 4.11 7.14 -23.06
CA ASP A 159 4.03 8.53 -23.51
C ASP A 159 2.62 9.13 -23.36
N GLU A 160 1.55 8.34 -23.53
CA GLU A 160 0.18 8.80 -23.24
C GLU A 160 -0.04 9.03 -21.75
N ILE A 161 0.47 8.15 -20.89
CA ILE A 161 0.35 8.28 -19.44
C ILE A 161 1.19 9.46 -18.93
N PHE A 162 2.39 9.70 -19.49
CA PHE A 162 3.22 10.83 -19.11
C PHE A 162 2.69 12.18 -19.64
N ALA A 163 2.11 12.19 -20.86
CA ALA A 163 1.47 13.37 -21.43
C ALA A 163 0.14 13.71 -20.72
N GLU A 164 -0.67 12.72 -20.34
CA GLU A 164 -1.85 12.95 -19.49
C GLU A 164 -1.44 13.46 -18.10
N HIS A 165 -0.37 12.91 -17.50
CA HIS A 165 0.15 13.37 -16.20
C HIS A 165 0.71 14.81 -16.26
N GLN A 166 1.44 15.18 -17.32
CA GLN A 166 1.90 16.56 -17.55
C GLN A 166 0.74 17.52 -17.88
N SER A 167 -0.30 17.08 -18.58
CA SER A 167 -1.49 17.90 -18.86
C SER A 167 -2.36 18.12 -17.60
N PHE A 168 -2.35 17.15 -16.67
CA PHE A 168 -3.02 17.25 -15.38
C PHE A 168 -2.31 18.22 -14.43
N GLU A 169 -0.96 18.28 -14.49
CA GLU A 169 -0.15 19.27 -13.76
C GLU A 169 -0.37 20.72 -14.22
N ALA A 170 -0.80 20.95 -15.47
CA ALA A 170 -1.09 22.29 -16.00
C ALA A 170 -2.46 22.85 -15.58
N ASN A 171 -3.42 21.98 -15.23
CA ASN A 171 -4.81 22.37 -14.94
C ASN A 171 -5.21 22.23 -13.46
N HIS A 172 -4.47 21.46 -12.67
CA HIS A 172 -4.74 21.31 -11.24
C HIS A 172 -3.51 21.66 -10.41
N GLY A 173 -3.53 22.88 -9.87
CA GLY A 173 -2.51 23.38 -8.96
C GLY A 173 -2.24 22.40 -7.82
N ASN A 174 -0.96 22.03 -7.72
CA ASN A 174 -0.26 21.57 -6.51
C ASN A 174 -0.85 20.32 -5.81
N CYS A 175 -0.41 19.13 -6.24
CA CYS A 175 -0.46 17.94 -5.39
C CYS A 175 0.97 17.51 -5.02
N ILE A 176 1.32 17.77 -3.77
CA ILE A 176 2.62 17.52 -3.15
C ILE A 176 2.84 16.01 -2.99
N LEU A 177 3.36 15.34 -4.01
CA LEU A 177 4.11 14.07 -3.87
C LEU A 177 5.22 13.93 -4.92
N ARG A 178 5.72 15.04 -5.47
CA ARG A 178 6.74 15.01 -6.53
C ARG A 178 8.20 14.88 -6.05
N ARG A 179 8.51 15.20 -4.79
CA ARG A 179 9.92 15.19 -4.34
C ARG A 179 10.57 13.81 -4.23
N SER A 180 9.80 12.73 -4.06
CA SER A 180 10.39 11.39 -3.91
C SER A 180 10.74 10.72 -5.25
N TYR A 181 10.03 11.05 -6.33
CA TYR A 181 10.19 10.36 -7.61
C TYR A 181 11.36 10.91 -8.43
N GLU A 182 11.60 12.24 -8.38
CA GLU A 182 12.76 12.87 -9.04
C GLU A 182 14.07 12.44 -8.35
N ASP A 183 14.11 12.35 -7.02
CA ASP A 183 15.31 11.91 -6.27
C ASP A 183 15.69 10.45 -6.57
N ILE A 184 14.71 9.55 -6.69
CA ILE A 184 14.95 8.14 -7.01
C ILE A 184 15.37 7.99 -8.47
N TRP A 185 14.79 8.77 -9.38
CA TRP A 185 15.09 8.69 -10.81
C TRP A 185 16.45 9.31 -11.15
N GLU A 186 16.80 10.46 -10.56
CA GLU A 186 18.13 11.07 -10.73
C GLU A 186 19.24 10.22 -10.10
N SER A 187 19.00 9.62 -8.93
CA SER A 187 19.96 8.71 -8.29
C SER A 187 20.22 7.47 -9.15
N MET A 188 19.22 6.94 -9.86
CA MET A 188 19.39 5.80 -10.77
C MET A 188 20.06 6.18 -12.09
N PHE A 189 19.99 7.45 -12.51
CA PHE A 189 20.56 7.91 -13.78
C PHE A 189 22.02 8.36 -13.66
N GLN A 190 22.48 8.78 -12.48
CA GLN A 190 23.87 9.19 -12.23
C GLN A 190 24.85 8.01 -12.05
N GLU A 191 24.38 6.80 -11.78
CA GLU A 191 25.24 5.59 -11.69
C GLU A 191 25.57 4.96 -13.05
N LEU A 192 25.10 5.55 -14.16
CA LEU A 192 25.29 5.05 -15.54
C LEU A 192 26.17 5.96 -16.42
N LYS A 193 27.01 6.81 -15.82
CA LYS A 193 28.11 7.53 -16.50
C LYS A 193 29.43 7.22 -15.82
#